data_AF-A0A7G8LSM5-F1
#
_entry.id   AF-A0A7G8LSM5-F1
#
_cell.length_a   1.000
_cell.length_b   1.000
_cell.length_c   1.000
_cell.angle_alpha   90.00
_cell.angle_beta   90.00
_cell.angle_gamma   90.00
#
_symmetry.space_group_name_H-M   'P 1'
#
loop_
_entity.id
_entity.type
_entity.pdbx_description
1 polymer ?
#
loop_
_entity_poly.entity_id
_entity_poly.type
_entity_poly.pdbx_seq_one_letter_code
_entity_poly.pdbx_strand_id
1 'polypeptide(L)'
;MLMLLMVLCFTLILLMVFYLVNFLMSIKDLNKNKISAFECGFVSVGKIQNSFSIHFFIMMLMFVIFDLEIVMFLGILVSDMSSFISFILMFLFIFGGFYMEWWYGKL
;
A
#
# COMPACT_ATOMS: atom_id res chain seq x y z
N MET A 1 -1.49 -17.10 -20.92
CA MET A 1 -2.57 -17.07 -19.91
C MET A 1 -2.54 -18.30 -19.00
N LEU A 2 -2.54 -19.53 -19.55
CA LEU A 2 -2.52 -20.78 -18.76
C LEU A 2 -1.31 -20.88 -17.80
N MET A 3 -0.10 -20.52 -18.24
CA MET A 3 1.10 -20.49 -17.39
C MET A 3 0.93 -19.57 -16.17
N LEU A 4 0.29 -18.42 -16.36
CA LEU A 4 0.06 -17.43 -15.30
C LEU A 4 -0.95 -17.95 -14.28
N LEU A 5 -1.99 -18.64 -14.75
CA LEU A 5 -2.95 -19.34 -13.90
C LEU A 5 -2.28 -20.45 -13.07
N MET A 6 -1.37 -21.23 -13.68
CA MET A 6 -0.65 -22.31 -12.99
C MET A 6 0.26 -21.78 -11.89
N VAL A 7 1.01 -20.70 -12.16
CA VAL A 7 1.86 -20.06 -11.14
C VAL A 7 1.01 -19.53 -9.98
N LEU A 8 -0.10 -18.87 -10.26
CA LEU A 8 -1.00 -18.33 -9.21
C LEU A 8 -1.64 -19.44 -8.37
N CYS A 9 -2.06 -20.54 -8.99
CA CYS A 9 -2.60 -21.69 -8.27
C CYS A 9 -1.54 -22.31 -7.35
N PHE A 10 -0.32 -22.48 -7.86
CA PHE A 10 0.79 -23.05 -7.09
C PHE A 10 1.16 -22.18 -5.88
N THR A 11 1.24 -20.86 -6.03
CA THR A 11 1.56 -19.96 -4.90
C THR A 11 0.48 -19.96 -3.83
N LEU A 12 -0.79 -19.97 -4.22
CA LEU A 12 -1.91 -20.07 -3.26
C LEU A 12 -1.90 -21.40 -2.50
N ILE A 13 -1.65 -22.52 -3.20
CA ILE A 13 -1.54 -23.84 -2.57
C ILE A 13 -0.40 -23.84 -1.56
N LEU A 14 0.77 -23.33 -1.92
CA LEU A 14 1.92 -23.24 -1.00
C LEU A 14 1.61 -22.41 0.24
N LEU A 15 0.98 -21.24 0.07
CA LEU A 15 0.57 -20.39 1.20
C LEU A 15 -0.36 -21.14 2.16
N MET A 16 -1.36 -21.85 1.61
CA MET A 16 -2.30 -22.61 2.43
C MET A 16 -1.62 -23.78 3.13
N VAL A 17 -0.72 -24.50 2.46
CA VAL A 17 0.05 -25.60 3.06
C VAL A 17 0.91 -25.08 4.21
N PHE A 18 1.69 -24.01 4.00
CA PHE A 18 2.54 -23.46 5.06
C PHE A 18 1.72 -22.91 6.23
N TYR A 19 0.58 -22.26 5.95
CA TYR A 19 -0.32 -21.80 6.99
C TYR A 19 -0.87 -22.97 7.83
N LEU A 20 -1.37 -24.04 7.16
CA LEU A 20 -1.92 -25.21 7.83
C LEU A 20 -0.87 -25.97 8.65
N VAL A 21 0.33 -26.16 8.10
CA VAL A 21 1.43 -26.82 8.82
C VAL A 21 1.80 -26.02 10.07
N ASN A 22 1.97 -24.70 9.97
CA ASN A 22 2.24 -23.86 11.13
C ASN A 22 1.09 -23.91 12.15
N PHE A 23 -0.15 -23.84 11.69
CA PHE A 23 -1.33 -23.88 12.56
C PHE A 23 -1.44 -25.20 13.33
N LEU A 24 -1.10 -26.33 12.70
CA LEU A 24 -1.12 -27.67 13.30
C LEU A 24 0.08 -27.92 14.22
N MET A 25 1.28 -27.44 13.86
CA MET A 25 2.48 -27.59 14.68
C MET A 25 2.55 -26.63 15.87
N SER A 26 1.84 -25.49 15.82
CA SER A 26 1.88 -24.49 16.88
C SER A 26 1.21 -24.97 18.18
N ILE A 27 1.92 -24.79 19.31
CA ILE A 27 1.37 -25.00 20.66
C ILE A 27 0.58 -23.75 21.07
N LYS A 28 -0.73 -23.91 21.31
CA LYS A 28 -1.65 -22.81 21.58
C LYS A 28 -2.06 -22.78 23.05
N ASP A 29 -1.37 -21.98 23.86
CA ASP A 29 -1.82 -21.68 25.23
C ASP A 29 -2.89 -20.59 25.22
N LEU A 30 -4.02 -20.85 25.86
CA LEU A 30 -5.18 -19.94 25.92
C LEU A 30 -5.19 -19.07 27.20
N ASN A 31 -4.00 -18.74 27.72
CA ASN A 31 -3.89 -17.91 28.91
C ASN A 31 -4.43 -16.50 28.63
N LYS A 32 -5.28 -15.96 29.51
CA LYS A 32 -5.91 -14.64 29.35
C LYS A 32 -4.89 -13.53 29.02
N ASN A 33 -3.75 -13.53 29.69
CA ASN A 33 -2.68 -12.55 29.48
C ASN A 33 -2.00 -12.65 28.10
N LYS A 34 -2.04 -13.83 27.46
CA LYS A 34 -1.51 -14.07 26.10
C LYS A 34 -2.50 -13.69 25.02
N ILE A 35 -3.80 -13.73 25.33
CA ILE A 35 -4.90 -13.36 24.43
C ILE A 35 -5.24 -11.86 24.52
N SER A 36 -4.97 -11.22 25.67
CA SER A 36 -5.18 -9.78 25.85
C SER A 36 -4.14 -8.95 25.09
N ALA A 37 -4.54 -7.75 24.65
CA ALA A 37 -3.62 -6.78 24.06
C ALA A 37 -2.50 -6.41 25.05
N PHE A 38 -1.29 -6.22 24.53
CA PHE A 38 -0.15 -5.81 25.33
C PHE A 38 -0.22 -4.31 25.61
N GLU A 39 -0.37 -3.94 26.88
CA GLU A 39 -0.35 -2.54 27.33
C GLU A 39 0.64 -2.32 28.48
N CYS A 40 1.85 -2.85 28.35
CA CYS A 40 2.91 -2.69 29.36
C CYS A 40 2.49 -3.08 30.80
N GLY A 41 1.55 -4.03 30.93
CA GLY A 41 1.02 -4.49 32.23
C GLY A 41 -0.15 -3.68 32.80
N PHE A 42 -0.65 -2.69 32.07
CA PHE A 42 -1.84 -1.91 32.44
C PHE A 42 -3.12 -2.47 31.81
N VAL A 43 -4.26 -2.06 32.35
CA VAL A 43 -5.58 -2.35 31.77
C VAL A 43 -5.89 -1.26 30.75
N SER A 44 -6.51 -1.63 29.63
CA SER A 44 -6.96 -0.70 28.59
C SER A 44 -7.94 0.31 29.15
N VAL A 45 -7.44 1.50 29.48
CA VAL A 45 -8.26 2.63 29.92
C VAL A 45 -8.42 3.58 28.74
N GLY A 46 -9.60 3.59 28.13
CA GLY A 46 -9.97 4.58 27.12
C GLY A 46 -10.74 4.02 25.94
N LYS A 47 -11.31 4.94 25.15
CA LYS A 47 -11.86 4.60 23.83
C LYS A 47 -10.71 4.58 22.82
N ILE A 48 -10.69 3.58 21.95
CA ILE A 48 -9.69 3.40 20.87
C ILE A 48 -9.83 4.48 19.77
N GLN A 49 -10.79 5.39 19.90
CA GLN A 49 -11.04 6.49 18.96
C GLN A 49 -10.05 7.63 19.21
N ASN A 50 -8.80 7.42 18.83
CA ASN A 50 -7.85 8.52 18.72
C ASN A 50 -8.20 9.37 17.51
N SER A 51 -8.13 10.69 17.67
CA SER A 51 -8.16 11.61 16.54
C SER A 51 -6.95 11.32 15.65
N PHE A 52 -7.23 10.97 14.40
CA PHE A 52 -6.19 10.75 13.41
C PHE A 52 -5.57 12.10 13.02
N SER A 53 -4.25 12.15 12.86
CA SER A 53 -3.60 13.38 12.44
C SER A 53 -3.95 13.69 10.97
N ILE A 54 -4.29 14.95 10.69
CA ILE A 54 -4.65 15.40 9.34
C ILE A 54 -3.46 15.22 8.37
N HIS A 55 -2.23 15.24 8.87
CA HIS A 55 -1.03 15.01 8.08
C HIS A 55 -1.06 13.68 7.33
N PHE A 56 -1.40 12.58 7.99
CA PHE A 56 -1.46 11.28 7.32
C PHE A 56 -2.58 11.21 6.27
N PHE A 57 -3.69 11.93 6.50
CA PHE A 57 -4.77 12.03 5.53
C PHE A 57 -4.32 12.79 4.26
N ILE A 58 -3.59 13.89 4.43
CA ILE A 58 -3.03 14.64 3.30
C ILE A 58 -2.06 13.74 2.52
N MET A 59 -1.16 13.01 3.18
CA MET A 59 -0.24 12.08 2.51
C MET A 59 -0.99 11.02 1.68
N MET A 60 -2.10 10.49 2.18
CA MET A 60 -2.93 9.53 1.43
C MET A 60 -3.53 10.17 0.17
N LEU A 61 -4.08 11.39 0.28
CA LEU A 61 -4.64 12.09 -0.87
C LEU A 61 -3.58 12.38 -1.94
N MET A 62 -2.38 12.81 -1.53
CA MET A 62 -1.26 13.04 -2.44
C MET A 62 -0.87 11.76 -3.19
N PHE A 63 -0.79 10.63 -2.47
CA PHE A 63 -0.48 9.33 -3.08
C PHE A 63 -1.49 8.94 -4.16
N VAL A 64 -2.79 9.16 -3.93
CA VAL A 64 -3.84 8.84 -4.92
C VAL A 64 -3.70 9.68 -6.20
N ILE A 65 -3.40 10.97 -6.06
CA ILE A 65 -3.20 11.86 -7.21
C ILE A 65 -1.96 11.44 -8.00
N PHE A 66 -0.86 11.17 -7.30
CA PHE A 66 0.39 10.74 -7.94
C PHE A 66 0.27 9.37 -8.64
N ASP A 67 -0.48 8.43 -8.08
CA ASP A 67 -0.74 7.13 -8.71
C ASP A 67 -1.53 7.29 -10.03
N LEU A 68 -2.52 8.18 -10.06
CA LEU A 68 -3.25 8.52 -11.29
C LEU A 68 -2.34 9.17 -12.34
N GLU A 69 -1.41 10.03 -11.94
CA GLU A 69 -0.42 10.64 -12.84
C GLU A 69 0.51 9.59 -13.47
N ILE A 70 0.97 8.62 -12.69
CA ILE A 70 1.78 7.50 -13.19
C ILE A 70 1.00 6.66 -14.20
N VAL A 71 -0.28 6.35 -13.92
CA VAL A 71 -1.14 5.60 -14.86
C VAL A 71 -1.28 6.35 -16.18
N MET A 72 -1.49 7.67 -16.14
CA MET A 72 -1.54 8.50 -17.36
C MET A 72 -0.20 8.50 -18.11
N PHE A 73 0.91 8.59 -17.39
CA PHE A 73 2.26 8.57 -17.97
C PHE A 73 2.57 7.24 -18.68
N LEU A 74 2.22 6.11 -18.06
CA LEU A 74 2.33 4.78 -18.67
C LEU A 74 1.45 4.65 -19.92
N GLY A 75 0.24 5.20 -19.91
CA GLY A 75 -0.65 5.20 -21.07
C GLY A 75 -0.04 5.89 -22.29
N ILE A 76 0.67 7.01 -22.08
CA ILE A 76 1.36 7.74 -23.16
C ILE A 76 2.57 6.97 -23.67
N LEU A 77 3.33 6.32 -22.78
CA LEU A 77 4.49 5.51 -23.17
C LEU A 77 4.12 4.32 -24.08
N VAL A 78 2.91 3.78 -23.93
CA VAL A 78 2.40 2.68 -24.78
C VAL A 78 1.85 3.20 -26.11
N SER A 79 1.55 4.50 -26.23
CA SER A 79 1.03 5.11 -27.45
C SER A 79 2.11 5.30 -28.54
N ASP A 80 1.68 5.54 -29.78
CA ASP A 80 2.58 5.68 -30.94
C ASP A 80 3.72 6.68 -30.73
N MET A 81 4.84 6.49 -31.45
CA MET A 81 6.05 7.33 -31.40
C MET A 81 5.81 8.82 -31.70
N SER A 82 4.65 9.18 -32.28
CA SER A 82 4.23 10.56 -32.52
C SER A 82 3.81 11.30 -31.22
N SER A 83 3.68 10.59 -30.10
CA SER A 83 3.28 11.12 -28.79
C SER A 83 4.44 11.70 -27.95
N PHE A 84 5.60 11.95 -28.57
CA PHE A 84 6.77 12.51 -27.87
C PHE A 84 6.48 13.87 -27.21
N ILE A 85 5.66 14.70 -27.86
CA ILE A 85 5.27 16.02 -27.32
C ILE A 85 4.37 15.85 -26.09
N SER A 86 3.38 14.96 -26.14
CA SER A 86 2.51 14.66 -24.98
C SER A 86 3.29 14.06 -23.82
N PHE A 87 4.31 13.24 -24.09
CA PHE A 87 5.20 12.71 -23.07
C PHE A 87 5.95 13.83 -22.35
N ILE A 88 6.58 14.75 -23.09
CA ILE A 88 7.33 15.87 -22.51
C ILE A 88 6.42 16.78 -21.70
N LEU A 89 5.21 17.08 -22.19
CA LEU A 89 4.24 17.91 -21.49
C LEU A 89 3.78 17.27 -20.17
N MET A 90 3.46 15.98 -20.18
CA MET A 90 3.06 15.28 -18.95
C MET A 90 4.21 15.11 -17.97
N PHE A 91 5.43 14.85 -18.44
CA PHE A 91 6.62 14.78 -17.59
C PHE A 91 6.86 16.11 -16.86
N LEU A 92 6.77 17.23 -17.59
CA LEU A 92 6.91 18.57 -16.99
C LEU A 92 5.79 18.88 -16.00
N PHE A 93 4.56 18.44 -16.29
CA PHE A 93 3.42 18.59 -15.37
C PHE A 93 3.68 17.86 -14.04
N ILE A 94 4.08 16.59 -14.08
CA ILE A 94 4.38 15.78 -12.88
C ILE A 94 5.55 16.39 -12.10
N PHE A 95 6.63 16.76 -12.80
CA PHE A 95 7.82 17.35 -12.17
C PHE A 95 7.50 18.71 -11.51
N GLY A 96 6.67 19.53 -12.16
CA GLY A 96 6.20 20.80 -11.62
C GLY A 96 5.29 20.63 -10.40
N GLY A 97 4.38 19.64 -10.44
CA GLY A 97 3.53 19.26 -9.30
C GLY A 97 4.37 18.87 -8.09
N PHE A 98 5.34 17.97 -8.28
CA PHE A 98 6.27 17.55 -7.23
C PHE A 98 7.07 18.72 -6.64
N TYR A 99 7.57 19.63 -7.48
CA TYR A 99 8.31 20.81 -7.00
C TYR A 99 7.42 21.73 -6.15
N MET A 100 6.18 21.97 -6.59
CA MET A 100 5.22 22.78 -5.83
C MET A 100 4.93 22.16 -4.46
N GLU A 101 4.69 20.85 -4.42
CA GLU A 101 4.43 20.12 -3.17
C GLU A 101 5.60 20.21 -2.19
N TRP A 102 6.83 20.09 -2.70
CA TRP A 102 8.04 20.21 -1.89
C TRP A 102 8.16 21.61 -1.30
N TRP A 103 7.88 22.64 -2.09
CA TRP A 103 7.95 24.02 -1.60
C TRP A 103 6.89 24.33 -0.54
N TYR A 104 5.70 23.73 -0.64
CA TYR A 104 4.65 23.86 0.38
C TYR A 104 4.92 23.05 1.66
N GLY A 105 5.98 22.24 1.71
CA GLY A 105 6.31 21.42 2.89
C GLY A 105 5.23 20.40 3.25
N LYS A 106 4.46 19.96 2.25
CA LYS A 106 3.41 18.92 2.40
C LYS A 106 3.94 17.51 2.14
N LEU A 107 5.15 17.42 1.59
CA LEU A 107 6.02 16.25 1.59
C LEU A 107 6.88 16.26 2.86
#